data_AF-A0A3B9CWN1-F1
#
_entry.id   AF-A0A3B9CWN1-F1
#
_cell.length_a   1.000
_cell.length_b   1.000
_cell.length_c   1.000
_cell.angle_alpha   90.00
_cell.angle_beta   90.00
_cell.angle_gamma   90.00
#
_symmetry.space_group_name_H-M   'P 1'
#
loop_
_entity.id
_entity.type
_entity.pdbx_description
1 polymer ?
#
loop_
_entity_poly.entity_id
_entity_poly.type
_entity_poly.pdbx_seq_one_letter_code
_entity_poly.pdbx_strand_id
1 'polypeptide(L)'
;MTISMTEYFRTRKADRKKETRYINVINKDSCTSCNSCASVCPVDCIYEVVSPVPSESYHQIDTSRCIGCQMCYRSPNDSSDFYTLTICPWNAIDMLHNPNVKPANVSVLEPYYRGRTEDMPWSKLEEYSYQLFLDGEVFIPDGDETLQSYFHILQEEAWMYSEEDNVRFVHEETESGEGFVRFRATEEGRTLLDCVFDGYERIFMD
;
A
#
# COMPACT_ATOMS: atom_id res chain seq x y z
N MET A 1 2.63 21.99 -5.41
CA MET A 1 1.15 21.88 -5.50
C MET A 1 0.85 20.43 -5.16
N THR A 2 0.10 20.15 -4.10
CA THR A 2 -0.20 18.75 -3.75
C THR A 2 -1.11 18.16 -4.82
N ILE A 3 -0.86 16.90 -5.18
CA ILE A 3 -1.74 16.18 -6.08
C ILE A 3 -2.77 15.47 -5.19
N SER A 4 -4.07 15.75 -5.42
CA SER A 4 -5.12 15.01 -4.72
C SER A 4 -5.05 13.52 -5.09
N MET A 5 -5.55 12.64 -4.22
CA MET A 5 -5.62 11.20 -4.50
C MET A 5 -6.20 10.90 -5.89
N THR A 6 -7.31 11.55 -6.27
CA THR A 6 -7.95 11.38 -7.58
C THR A 6 -7.03 11.78 -8.73
N GLU A 7 -6.39 12.94 -8.64
CA GLU A 7 -5.48 13.41 -9.70
C GLU A 7 -4.20 12.58 -9.76
N TYR A 8 -3.77 12.06 -8.62
CA TYR A 8 -2.60 11.20 -8.51
C TYR A 8 -2.82 9.90 -9.28
N PHE A 9 -3.93 9.21 -9.05
CA PHE A 9 -4.24 7.95 -9.74
C PHE A 9 -4.45 8.14 -11.24
N ARG A 10 -5.00 9.27 -11.69
CA ARG A 10 -5.12 9.62 -13.11
C ARG A 10 -3.78 9.80 -13.83
N THR A 11 -2.78 10.35 -13.13
CA THR A 11 -1.48 10.71 -13.72
C THR A 11 -0.33 9.83 -13.21
N ARG A 12 -0.68 8.74 -12.52
CA ARG A 12 0.26 7.85 -11.85
C ARG A 12 1.22 7.25 -12.88
N LYS A 13 2.52 7.34 -12.59
CA LYS A 13 3.56 6.65 -13.38
C LYS A 13 3.67 5.20 -12.91
N ALA A 14 4.30 4.35 -13.72
CA ALA A 14 4.54 2.95 -13.37
C ALA A 14 5.39 2.80 -12.10
N ASP A 15 5.26 1.63 -11.46
CA ASP A 15 6.04 1.20 -10.30
C ASP A 15 7.55 1.25 -10.56
N ARG A 16 8.33 1.33 -9.48
CA ARG A 16 9.79 1.22 -9.59
C ARG A 16 10.17 -0.16 -10.14
N LYS A 17 11.23 -0.22 -10.93
CA LYS A 17 11.75 -1.49 -11.47
C LYS A 17 12.53 -2.34 -10.47
N LYS A 18 13.03 -1.73 -9.38
CA LYS A 18 13.90 -2.38 -8.41
C LYS A 18 13.49 -2.00 -7.00
N GLU A 19 13.35 -3.00 -6.14
CA GLU A 19 13.06 -2.80 -4.73
C GLU A 19 14.17 -2.03 -4.01
N THR A 20 13.77 -1.03 -3.23
CA THR A 20 14.66 -0.23 -2.40
C THR A 20 14.74 -0.81 -1.00
N ARG A 21 15.91 -0.74 -0.34
CA ARG A 21 16.10 -1.29 1.01
C ARG A 21 15.12 -0.74 2.04
N TYR A 22 14.71 0.52 1.84
CA TYR A 22 13.83 1.26 2.72
C TYR A 22 12.69 1.88 1.93
N ILE A 23 11.55 2.03 2.59
CA ILE A 23 10.39 2.79 2.15
C ILE A 23 10.01 3.78 3.26
N ASN A 24 9.36 4.87 2.87
CA ASN A 24 8.83 5.84 3.81
C ASN A 24 7.32 5.69 3.86
N VAL A 25 6.77 5.86 5.05
CA VAL A 25 5.35 5.68 5.37
C VAL A 25 4.89 6.87 6.21
N ILE A 26 3.61 7.22 6.09
CA ILE A 26 3.03 8.34 6.84
C ILE A 26 2.06 7.80 7.89
N ASN A 27 2.26 8.19 9.14
CA ASN A 27 1.27 7.99 10.19
C ASN A 27 0.08 8.94 9.97
N LYS A 28 -1.06 8.37 9.56
CA LYS A 28 -2.31 9.07 9.24
C LYS A 28 -2.79 9.94 10.42
N ASP A 29 -2.63 9.46 11.67
CA ASP A 29 -3.08 10.16 12.89
C ASP A 29 -2.21 11.37 13.27
N SER A 30 -0.96 11.42 12.78
CA SER A 30 -0.03 12.52 13.06
C SER A 30 0.09 13.51 11.90
N CYS A 31 -0.45 13.18 10.74
CA CYS A 31 -0.32 14.00 9.53
C CYS A 31 -1.45 15.03 9.45
N THR A 32 -1.11 16.30 9.22
CA THR A 32 -2.10 17.40 9.10
C THR A 32 -2.26 17.92 7.68
N SER A 33 -1.82 17.15 6.69
CA SER A 33 -1.81 17.57 5.28
C SER A 33 -1.05 18.86 4.93
N CYS A 34 0.06 19.18 5.61
CA CYS A 34 0.78 20.44 5.41
C CYS A 34 1.60 20.57 4.11
N ASN A 35 1.65 19.53 3.27
CA ASN A 35 2.36 19.50 1.96
C ASN A 35 3.89 19.65 1.99
N SER A 36 4.52 19.71 3.17
CA SER A 36 5.98 19.88 3.27
C SER A 36 6.73 18.70 2.62
N CYS A 37 6.30 17.46 2.89
CA CYS A 37 6.91 16.25 2.35
C CYS A 37 6.70 16.06 0.84
N ALA A 38 5.49 16.31 0.33
CA ALA A 38 5.19 16.13 -1.08
C ALA A 38 5.96 17.12 -1.97
N SER A 39 6.19 18.35 -1.51
CA SER A 39 6.95 19.36 -2.26
C SER A 39 8.42 19.02 -2.53
N VAL A 40 9.00 18.09 -1.75
CA VAL A 40 10.41 17.69 -1.87
C VAL A 40 10.60 16.28 -2.44
N CYS A 41 9.51 15.55 -2.74
CA CYS A 41 9.60 14.19 -3.23
C CYS A 41 10.11 14.17 -4.68
N PRO A 42 11.28 13.58 -4.98
CA PRO A 42 11.89 13.65 -6.31
C PRO A 42 11.16 12.80 -7.37
N VAL A 43 10.23 11.94 -6.95
CA VAL A 43 9.47 11.03 -7.83
C VAL A 43 7.97 11.28 -7.78
N ASP A 44 7.52 12.34 -7.11
CA ASP A 44 6.12 12.75 -6.98
C ASP A 44 5.20 11.57 -6.62
N CYS A 45 5.53 10.82 -5.57
CA CYS A 45 4.79 9.64 -5.12
C CYS A 45 4.01 9.86 -3.81
N ILE A 46 3.78 11.12 -3.43
CA ILE A 46 3.04 11.48 -2.21
C ILE A 46 1.78 12.24 -2.65
N TYR A 47 0.62 11.79 -2.21
CA TYR A 47 -0.68 12.37 -2.56
C TYR A 47 -1.49 12.69 -1.32
N GLU A 48 -2.45 13.59 -1.45
CA GLU A 48 -3.34 13.99 -0.37
C GLU A 48 -4.65 13.20 -0.41
N VAL A 49 -4.99 12.59 0.72
CA VAL A 49 -6.30 11.99 1.00
C VAL A 49 -7.13 13.02 1.77
N VAL A 50 -8.15 13.55 1.10
CA VAL A 50 -8.99 14.63 1.63
C VAL A 50 -10.11 14.02 2.47
N SER A 51 -10.19 14.41 3.74
CA SER A 51 -11.35 14.13 4.59
C SER A 51 -12.36 15.28 4.53
N PRO A 52 -13.67 15.00 4.57
CA PRO A 52 -14.69 16.03 4.81
C PRO A 52 -14.49 16.79 6.14
N VAL A 53 -13.76 16.20 7.09
CA VAL A 53 -13.38 16.82 8.36
C VAL A 53 -12.05 17.55 8.16
N PRO A 54 -11.97 18.88 8.37
CA PRO A 54 -10.78 19.68 8.04
C PRO A 54 -9.47 19.23 8.70
N SER A 55 -9.53 18.57 9.86
CA SER A 55 -8.35 18.12 10.62
C SER A 55 -7.95 16.67 10.35
N GLU A 56 -8.67 15.96 9.48
CA GLU A 56 -8.45 14.53 9.21
C GLU A 56 -7.93 14.27 7.80
N SER A 57 -7.61 15.33 7.05
CA SER A 57 -6.90 15.16 5.78
C SER A 57 -5.44 14.80 6.07
N TYR A 58 -4.90 13.85 5.32
CA TYR A 58 -3.54 13.38 5.49
C TYR A 58 -2.88 13.15 4.13
N HIS A 59 -1.57 13.01 4.15
CA HIS A 59 -0.81 12.58 2.99
C HIS A 59 -0.51 11.09 3.08
N GLN A 60 -0.49 10.43 1.94
CA GLN A 60 -0.11 9.03 1.81
C GLN A 60 1.04 8.90 0.80
N ILE A 61 1.89 7.91 0.99
CA ILE A 61 3.02 7.64 0.10
C ILE A 61 2.70 6.37 -0.68
N ASP A 62 2.71 6.44 -2.01
CA ASP A 62 2.69 5.22 -2.83
C ASP A 62 4.02 4.47 -2.61
N THR A 63 3.99 3.43 -1.77
CA THR A 63 5.18 2.67 -1.42
C THR A 63 5.67 1.77 -2.53
N SER A 64 4.99 1.62 -3.65
CA SER A 64 5.49 0.93 -4.86
C SER A 64 6.35 1.86 -5.75
N ARG A 65 6.17 3.19 -5.60
CA ARG A 65 6.96 4.21 -6.32
C ARG A 65 8.00 4.90 -5.44
N CYS A 66 7.87 4.83 -4.12
CA CYS A 66 8.85 5.36 -3.19
C CYS A 66 10.25 4.77 -3.46
N ILE A 67 11.27 5.62 -3.49
CA ILE A 67 12.66 5.21 -3.72
C ILE A 67 13.54 5.22 -2.46
N GLY A 68 12.94 5.44 -1.28
CA GLY A 68 13.67 5.48 -0.01
C GLY A 68 14.74 6.58 0.07
N CYS A 69 14.56 7.69 -0.66
CA CYS A 69 15.56 8.77 -0.75
C CYS A 69 15.72 9.62 0.52
N GLN A 70 14.84 9.43 1.52
CA GLN A 70 14.85 10.13 2.82
C GLN A 70 14.56 11.64 2.78
N MET A 71 14.40 12.25 1.60
CA MET A 71 14.20 13.70 1.47
C MET A 71 12.92 14.19 2.15
N CYS A 72 11.84 13.41 2.16
CA CYS A 72 10.61 13.78 2.88
C CYS A 72 10.70 13.63 4.41
N TYR A 73 11.74 12.96 4.91
CA TYR A 73 11.98 12.72 6.33
C TYR A 73 12.97 13.74 6.90
N ARG A 74 14.16 13.88 6.28
CA ARG A 74 15.28 14.69 6.78
C ARG A 74 15.79 15.64 5.71
N SER A 75 16.09 16.90 6.08
CA SER A 75 16.88 17.79 5.23
C SER A 75 18.36 17.39 5.33
N PRO A 76 18.97 16.91 4.22
CA PRO A 76 20.37 16.47 4.24
C PRO A 76 21.36 17.64 4.36
N ASN A 77 21.00 18.84 3.88
CA ASN A 77 21.94 19.97 3.82
C ASN A 77 21.91 20.86 5.06
N ASP A 78 20.83 20.81 5.85
CA ASP A 78 20.59 21.73 6.97
C ASP A 78 20.68 21.05 8.35
N SER A 79 20.98 19.75 8.38
CA SER A 79 21.24 19.00 9.61
C SER A 79 22.69 19.20 10.09
N SER A 80 22.91 19.17 11.40
CA SER A 80 24.25 19.22 12.02
C SER A 80 24.47 18.03 12.96
N ASP A 81 25.64 17.99 13.61
CA ASP A 81 25.94 16.99 14.64
C ASP A 81 25.05 17.14 15.90
N PHE A 82 24.46 18.31 16.12
CA PHE A 82 23.67 18.62 17.32
C PHE A 82 22.17 18.52 17.10
N TYR A 83 21.69 18.67 15.86
CA TYR A 83 20.27 18.62 15.54
C TYR A 83 20.04 18.06 14.14
N THR A 84 18.90 17.39 13.97
CA THR A 84 18.41 16.94 12.67
C THR A 84 17.24 17.81 12.27
N LEU A 85 17.34 18.51 11.14
CA LEU A 85 16.20 19.24 10.59
C LEU A 85 15.33 18.25 9.82
N THR A 86 14.11 18.03 10.30
CA THR A 86 13.11 17.20 9.63
C THR A 86 12.31 18.03 8.63
N ILE A 87 11.91 17.42 7.52
CA ILE A 87 11.01 18.08 6.56
C ILE A 87 9.56 18.02 7.06
N CYS A 88 9.16 16.94 7.72
CA CYS A 88 7.85 16.86 8.36
C CYS A 88 7.89 17.62 9.70
N PRO A 89 7.11 18.70 9.87
CA PRO A 89 7.05 19.43 11.15
C PRO A 89 6.34 18.62 12.25
N TRP A 90 5.53 17.63 11.87
CA TRP A 90 4.74 16.80 12.78
C TRP A 90 5.41 15.49 13.13
N ASN A 91 6.60 15.22 12.59
CA ASN A 91 7.28 13.92 12.74
C ASN A 91 6.36 12.72 12.38
N ALA A 92 5.53 12.89 11.35
CA ALA A 92 4.55 11.89 10.93
C ALA A 92 5.09 10.90 9.89
N ILE A 93 6.39 10.95 9.57
CA ILE A 93 7.00 10.10 8.55
C ILE A 93 8.01 9.19 9.22
N ASP A 94 7.84 7.90 9.01
CA ASP A 94 8.78 6.87 9.42
C ASP A 94 9.43 6.21 8.21
N MET A 95 10.59 5.62 8.46
CA MET A 95 11.33 4.86 7.46
C MET A 95 11.39 3.40 7.88
N LEU A 96 10.81 2.53 7.07
CA LEU A 96 10.73 1.11 7.32
C LEU A 96 11.63 0.34 6.37
N HIS A 97 12.06 -0.84 6.81
CA HIS A 97 12.68 -1.80 5.91
C HIS A 97 11.63 -2.30 4.92
N ASN A 98 11.96 -2.24 3.63
CA ASN A 98 11.06 -2.71 2.59
C ASN A 98 10.97 -4.24 2.64
N PRO A 99 9.79 -4.83 2.91
CA PRO A 99 9.63 -6.28 2.98
C PRO A 99 9.89 -6.97 1.64
N ASN A 100 9.74 -6.28 0.50
CA ASN A 100 9.89 -6.86 -0.83
C ASN A 100 11.35 -7.09 -1.26
N VAL A 101 12.34 -6.59 -0.49
CA VAL A 101 13.76 -6.77 -0.83
C VAL A 101 14.25 -8.19 -0.57
N LYS A 102 13.67 -8.86 0.44
CA LYS A 102 13.96 -10.25 0.79
C LYS A 102 12.64 -10.94 1.17
N PRO A 103 11.81 -11.29 0.19
CA PRO A 103 10.60 -12.04 0.48
C PRO A 103 10.93 -13.40 1.10
N ALA A 104 9.98 -13.93 1.86
CA ALA A 104 10.07 -15.31 2.34
C ALA A 104 10.07 -16.27 1.14
N ASN A 105 10.66 -17.46 1.33
CA ASN A 105 10.70 -18.48 0.28
C ASN A 105 9.30 -19.03 -0.05
N VAL A 106 8.39 -18.97 0.93
CA VAL A 106 7.01 -19.47 0.87
C VAL A 106 6.12 -18.32 1.34
N SER A 107 5.05 -18.03 0.59
CA SER A 107 4.10 -16.99 0.98
C SER A 107 3.19 -17.47 2.10
N VAL A 108 2.78 -16.55 2.98
CA VAL A 108 1.76 -16.85 4.00
C VAL A 108 0.40 -17.21 3.40
N LEU A 109 0.15 -16.79 2.16
CA LEU A 109 -1.08 -17.08 1.42
C LEU A 109 -1.07 -18.46 0.76
N GLU A 110 0.11 -19.04 0.51
CA GLU A 110 0.26 -20.30 -0.25
C GLU A 110 -0.50 -21.48 0.38
N PRO A 111 -0.48 -21.70 1.71
CA PRO A 111 -1.25 -22.78 2.33
C PRO A 111 -2.76 -22.68 2.13
N TYR A 112 -3.28 -21.48 1.86
CA TYR A 112 -4.71 -21.19 1.73
C TYR A 112 -5.18 -21.18 0.27
N TYR A 113 -4.29 -21.21 -0.72
CA TYR A 113 -4.69 -21.23 -2.12
C TYR A 113 -5.04 -22.64 -2.61
N ARG A 114 -6.18 -22.80 -3.27
CA ARG A 114 -6.68 -24.06 -3.87
C ARG A 114 -6.98 -23.94 -5.36
N GLY A 115 -6.56 -22.83 -5.98
CA GLY A 115 -6.76 -22.60 -7.41
C GLY A 115 -5.75 -23.34 -8.27
N ARG A 116 -5.75 -23.03 -9.58
CA ARG A 116 -4.96 -23.76 -10.60
C ARG A 116 -3.82 -22.93 -11.19
N THR A 117 -3.60 -21.72 -10.70
CA THR A 117 -2.56 -20.83 -11.22
C THR A 117 -1.19 -21.31 -10.76
N GLU A 118 -0.32 -21.67 -11.72
CA GLU A 118 1.01 -22.23 -11.44
C GLU A 118 2.06 -21.15 -11.12
N ASP A 119 2.00 -19.98 -11.79
CA ASP A 119 3.01 -18.92 -11.69
C ASP A 119 2.45 -17.72 -10.89
N MET A 120 2.35 -17.92 -9.58
CA MET A 120 1.67 -16.98 -8.68
C MET A 120 2.55 -15.77 -8.31
N PRO A 121 2.04 -14.53 -8.41
CA PRO A 121 2.76 -13.31 -8.03
C PRO A 121 2.71 -13.09 -6.51
N TRP A 122 3.21 -14.06 -5.75
CA TRP A 122 3.06 -14.15 -4.28
C TRP A 122 3.45 -12.88 -3.53
N SER A 123 4.57 -12.23 -3.89
CA SER A 123 5.01 -11.02 -3.20
C SER A 123 3.99 -9.88 -3.31
N LYS A 124 3.35 -9.73 -4.48
CA LYS A 124 2.34 -8.70 -4.71
C LYS A 124 0.99 -9.07 -4.12
N LEU A 125 0.61 -10.35 -4.16
CA LEU A 125 -0.59 -10.81 -3.46
C LEU A 125 -0.46 -10.59 -1.96
N GLU A 126 0.69 -10.92 -1.37
CA GLU A 126 0.94 -10.73 0.06
C GLU A 126 0.90 -9.25 0.45
N GLU A 127 1.50 -8.36 -0.35
CA GLU A 127 1.44 -6.90 -0.17
C GLU A 127 -0.01 -6.38 -0.17
N TYR A 128 -0.79 -6.69 -1.20
CA TYR A 128 -2.17 -6.19 -1.31
C TYR A 128 -3.16 -6.88 -0.37
N SER A 129 -2.98 -8.18 -0.08
CA SER A 129 -3.76 -8.88 0.93
C SER A 129 -3.52 -8.28 2.32
N TYR A 130 -2.29 -7.86 2.64
CA TYR A 130 -2.01 -7.20 3.90
C TYR A 130 -2.65 -5.80 3.98
N GLN A 131 -2.70 -5.06 2.87
CA GLN A 131 -3.45 -3.80 2.82
C GLN A 131 -4.95 -4.00 3.01
N LEU A 132 -5.53 -5.04 2.37
CA LEU A 132 -6.91 -5.45 2.59
C LEU A 132 -7.17 -5.88 4.04
N PHE A 133 -6.19 -6.48 4.71
CA PHE A 133 -6.28 -6.81 6.14
C PHE A 133 -6.33 -5.54 7.01
N LEU A 134 -5.50 -4.53 6.72
CA LEU A 134 -5.43 -3.29 7.50
C LEU A 134 -6.64 -2.37 7.28
N ASP A 135 -6.90 -1.99 6.03
CA ASP A 135 -7.87 -0.95 5.68
C ASP A 135 -9.18 -1.55 5.14
N GLY A 136 -9.19 -2.83 4.76
CA GLY A 136 -10.38 -3.49 4.25
C GLY A 136 -10.76 -3.13 2.81
N GLU A 137 -10.01 -2.21 2.19
CA GLU A 137 -10.15 -1.75 0.81
C GLU A 137 -8.78 -1.35 0.24
N VAL A 138 -8.62 -1.48 -1.07
CA VAL A 138 -7.42 -1.06 -1.80
C VAL A 138 -7.83 -0.30 -3.06
N PHE A 139 -7.08 0.76 -3.37
CA PHE A 139 -7.29 1.60 -4.54
C PHE A 139 -6.15 1.39 -5.53
N ILE A 140 -6.48 1.05 -6.77
CA ILE A 140 -5.49 0.92 -7.85
C ILE A 140 -5.87 1.78 -9.06
N PRO A 141 -4.92 2.14 -9.94
CA PRO A 141 -5.24 2.86 -11.18
C PRO A 141 -6.14 2.05 -12.12
N ASP A 142 -7.10 2.72 -12.76
CA ASP A 142 -8.03 2.09 -13.72
C ASP A 142 -7.36 1.60 -15.02
N GLY A 143 -6.20 2.16 -15.37
CA GLY A 143 -5.46 1.77 -16.57
C GLY A 143 -4.41 0.67 -16.38
N ASP A 144 -4.24 0.12 -15.17
CA ASP A 144 -3.18 -0.84 -14.87
C ASP A 144 -3.71 -2.28 -14.89
N GLU A 145 -3.71 -2.89 -16.08
CA GLU A 145 -4.16 -4.28 -16.29
C GLU A 145 -3.34 -5.29 -15.47
N THR A 146 -2.07 -4.99 -15.18
CA THR A 146 -1.20 -5.90 -14.41
C THR A 146 -1.65 -5.94 -12.96
N LEU A 147 -1.86 -4.78 -12.35
CA LEU A 147 -2.36 -4.71 -10.97
C LEU A 147 -3.77 -5.31 -10.86
N GLN A 148 -4.66 -5.00 -11.79
CA GLN A 148 -6.02 -5.58 -11.82
C GLN A 148 -6.00 -7.11 -11.90
N SER A 149 -5.07 -7.68 -12.66
CA SER A 149 -4.92 -9.15 -12.75
C SER A 149 -4.63 -9.80 -11.41
N TYR A 150 -3.92 -9.14 -10.48
CA TYR A 150 -3.66 -9.66 -9.14
C TYR A 150 -4.93 -9.70 -8.31
N PHE A 151 -5.78 -8.67 -8.40
CA PHE A 151 -7.06 -8.64 -7.70
C PHE A 151 -8.05 -9.66 -8.26
N HIS A 152 -8.00 -9.98 -9.55
CA HIS A 152 -8.79 -11.06 -10.11
C HIS A 152 -8.48 -12.43 -9.47
N ILE A 153 -7.21 -12.70 -9.11
CA ILE A 153 -6.85 -13.91 -8.35
C ILE A 153 -7.48 -13.87 -6.95
N LEU A 154 -7.51 -12.71 -6.29
CA LEU A 154 -8.16 -12.53 -4.98
C LEU A 154 -9.70 -12.64 -5.05
N GLN A 155 -10.30 -12.46 -6.23
CA GLN A 155 -11.73 -12.63 -6.49
C GLN A 155 -12.12 -14.09 -6.81
N GLU A 156 -11.16 -14.98 -7.05
CA GLU A 156 -11.44 -16.41 -7.29
C GLU A 156 -11.99 -17.07 -6.01
N GLU A 157 -12.96 -17.97 -6.16
CA GLU A 157 -13.50 -18.82 -5.08
C GLU A 157 -12.57 -20.02 -4.83
N ALA A 158 -11.32 -19.68 -4.53
CA ALA A 158 -10.19 -20.60 -4.46
C ALA A 158 -9.40 -20.45 -3.17
N TRP A 159 -9.84 -19.60 -2.24
CA TRP A 159 -9.16 -19.35 -0.97
C TRP A 159 -9.81 -20.18 0.12
N MET A 160 -9.06 -21.12 0.68
CA MET A 160 -9.55 -22.06 1.67
C MET A 160 -9.89 -21.34 2.98
N TYR A 161 -11.18 -21.27 3.30
CA TYR A 161 -11.65 -20.80 4.60
C TYR A 161 -11.82 -21.97 5.58
N SER A 162 -12.33 -23.10 5.09
CA SER A 162 -12.47 -24.36 5.82
C SER A 162 -12.06 -25.55 4.92
N GLU A 163 -12.07 -26.77 5.46
CA GLU A 163 -11.87 -27.99 4.63
C GLU A 163 -13.00 -28.24 3.64
N GLU A 164 -14.16 -27.64 3.87
CA GLU A 164 -15.38 -27.87 3.09
C GLU A 164 -15.69 -26.70 2.15
N ASP A 165 -15.23 -25.48 2.48
CA ASP A 165 -15.61 -24.24 1.80
C ASP A 165 -14.41 -23.38 1.41
N ASN A 166 -14.45 -22.90 0.16
CA ASN A 166 -13.59 -21.83 -0.33
C ASN A 166 -14.34 -20.51 -0.36
N VAL A 167 -13.60 -19.42 -0.21
CA VAL A 167 -14.10 -18.05 -0.23
C VAL A 167 -13.31 -17.22 -1.22
N ARG A 168 -13.73 -15.97 -1.36
CA ARG A 168 -13.06 -14.93 -2.14
C ARG A 168 -12.55 -13.90 -1.17
N PHE A 169 -11.33 -13.39 -1.36
CA PHE A 169 -10.85 -12.30 -0.53
C PHE A 169 -11.56 -10.98 -0.86
N VAL A 170 -11.88 -10.77 -2.14
CA VAL A 170 -12.36 -9.49 -2.67
C VAL A 170 -13.70 -9.70 -3.40
N HIS A 171 -14.59 -8.72 -3.30
CA HIS A 171 -15.87 -8.73 -4.02
C HIS A 171 -15.66 -8.72 -5.55
N GLU A 172 -16.55 -9.37 -6.32
CA GLU A 172 -16.60 -9.23 -7.79
C GLU A 172 -16.95 -7.80 -8.21
N GLU A 173 -17.89 -7.20 -7.47
CA GLU A 173 -18.30 -5.82 -7.69
C GLU A 173 -17.16 -4.88 -7.28
N THR A 174 -16.66 -4.15 -8.27
CA THR A 174 -15.57 -3.20 -8.09
C THR A 174 -16.11 -1.80 -8.32
N GLU A 175 -15.73 -0.85 -7.47
CA GLU A 175 -16.18 0.54 -7.59
C GLU A 175 -15.14 1.36 -8.37
N SER A 176 -15.47 1.71 -9.61
CA SER A 176 -14.63 2.57 -10.43
C SER A 176 -14.93 4.04 -10.13
N GLY A 177 -13.91 4.76 -9.66
CA GLY A 177 -13.91 6.22 -9.51
C GLY A 177 -13.25 6.91 -10.69
N GLU A 178 -13.07 8.23 -10.59
CA GLU A 178 -12.37 9.01 -11.61
C GLU A 178 -10.86 8.66 -11.66
N GLY A 179 -10.48 7.65 -12.44
CA GLY A 179 -9.08 7.24 -12.68
C GLY A 179 -8.52 6.18 -11.74
N PHE A 180 -9.35 5.62 -10.86
CA PHE A 180 -8.99 4.52 -9.97
C PHE A 180 -10.12 3.50 -9.86
N VAL A 181 -9.77 2.31 -9.41
CA VAL A 181 -10.65 1.19 -9.14
C VAL A 181 -10.46 0.79 -7.68
N ARG A 182 -11.57 0.72 -6.94
CA ARG A 182 -11.58 0.36 -5.52
C ARG A 182 -12.03 -1.10 -5.36
N PHE A 183 -11.15 -1.90 -4.77
CA PHE A 183 -11.40 -3.27 -4.40
C PHE A 183 -11.69 -3.35 -2.90
N ARG A 184 -12.75 -4.05 -2.51
CA ARG A 184 -13.17 -4.19 -1.12
C ARG A 184 -13.12 -5.65 -0.70
N ALA A 185 -12.57 -5.92 0.49
CA ALA A 185 -12.55 -7.27 1.05
C ALA A 185 -13.95 -7.72 1.47
N THR A 186 -14.27 -8.99 1.22
CA THR A 186 -15.48 -9.67 1.71
C THR A 186 -15.40 -9.90 3.22
N GLU A 187 -16.52 -10.23 3.88
CA GLU A 187 -16.53 -10.51 5.32
C GLU A 187 -15.76 -11.81 5.64
N GLU A 188 -15.98 -12.84 4.85
CA GLU A 188 -15.28 -14.12 4.95
C GLU A 188 -13.81 -13.97 4.60
N GLY A 189 -13.52 -13.15 3.58
CA GLY A 189 -12.16 -12.79 3.18
C GLY A 189 -11.39 -12.09 4.28
N ARG A 190 -12.01 -11.12 4.98
CA ARG A 190 -11.40 -10.47 6.16
C ARG A 190 -11.12 -11.46 7.27
N THR A 191 -12.08 -12.33 7.56
CA THR A 191 -11.91 -13.37 8.60
C THR A 191 -10.76 -14.32 8.26
N LEU A 192 -10.61 -14.68 6.98
CA LEU A 192 -9.48 -15.49 6.52
C LEU A 192 -8.16 -14.72 6.62
N LEU A 193 -8.14 -13.43 6.26
CA LEU A 193 -6.95 -12.58 6.38
C LEU A 193 -6.49 -12.44 7.84
N ASP A 194 -7.41 -12.39 8.81
CA ASP A 194 -7.09 -12.42 10.23
C ASP A 194 -6.32 -13.69 10.63
N CYS A 195 -6.69 -14.83 10.02
CA CYS A 195 -5.99 -16.10 10.25
C CYS A 195 -4.64 -16.15 9.52
N VAL A 196 -4.58 -15.67 8.27
CA VAL A 196 -3.37 -15.67 7.43
C VAL A 196 -2.27 -14.82 8.05
N PHE A 197 -2.63 -13.65 8.57
CA PHE A 197 -1.68 -12.66 9.07
C PHE A 197 -1.50 -12.69 10.59
N ASP A 198 -2.02 -13.71 11.28
CA ASP A 198 -1.73 -13.93 12.69
C ASP A 198 -0.21 -14.12 12.91
N GLY A 199 0.37 -13.29 13.77
CA GLY A 199 1.82 -13.29 14.04
C GLY A 199 2.69 -12.84 12.85
N TYR A 200 2.13 -12.19 11.83
CA TYR A 200 2.88 -11.78 10.65
C TYR A 200 3.86 -10.62 10.94
N GLU A 201 5.13 -10.81 10.59
CA GLU A 201 6.21 -9.88 10.96
C GLU A 201 6.58 -8.88 9.84
N ARG A 202 6.15 -9.13 8.60
CA ARG A 202 6.51 -8.32 7.42
C ARG A 202 5.47 -7.24 7.16
N ILE A 203 5.64 -6.08 7.78
CA ILE A 203 4.63 -5.02 7.71
C ILE A 203 4.69 -4.29 6.35
N PHE A 204 3.58 -4.30 5.61
CA PHE A 204 3.36 -3.40 4.46
C PHE A 204 2.45 -2.25 4.91
N MET A 205 3.01 -1.08 5.12
CA MET A 205 2.25 0.12 5.44
C MET A 205 2.20 0.99 4.20
N ASP A 206 1.02 1.12 3.60
CA ASP A 206 0.71 2.15 2.60
C ASP A 206 -0.07 3.30 3.24
#